data_AF-A0A540K9X3-F1
#
_entry.id   AF-A0A540K9X3-F1
#
_cell.length_a   1.000
_cell.length_b   1.000
_cell.length_c   1.000
_cell.angle_alpha   90.00
_cell.angle_beta   90.00
_cell.angle_gamma   90.00
#
_symmetry.space_group_name_H-M   'P 1'
#
loop_
_entity.id
_entity.type
_entity.pdbx_description
1 polymer ?
#
loop_
_entity_poly.entity_id
_entity_poly.type
_entity_poly.pdbx_seq_one_letter_code
_entity_poly.pdbx_strand_id
1 'polypeptide(L)' 'MVGDGINDAAALASSHVGIAMGGGVGAASEVSSIVLLGNRLSQLLDALELSRLTMKTVKQNPDAST' A
#
# COMPACT_ATOMS: atom_id res chain seq x y z
N MET A 1 -5.81 4.31 4.25
CA MET A 1 -5.28 5.65 4.57
C MET A 1 -3.88 5.79 3.97
N VAL A 2 -3.44 7.02 3.71
CA VAL A 2 -2.05 7.33 3.35
C VAL A 2 -1.48 8.23 4.45
N GLY A 3 -0.26 7.95 4.91
CA GLY A 3 0.41 8.73 5.95
C GLY A 3 1.92 8.65 5.81
N ASP A 4 2.65 9.46 6.57
CA ASP A 4 4.11 9.54 6.52
C ASP A 4 4.77 9.48 7.90
N GLY A 5 3.99 9.51 8.98
CA GLY A 5 4.56 9.67 10.32
C GLY A 5 3.87 8.90 11.44
N ILE A 6 4.47 9.00 12.63
CA ILE A 6 4.00 8.34 13.86
C ILE A 6 2.55 8.73 14.23
N ASN A 7 2.14 9.96 13.88
CA ASN A 7 0.79 10.46 14.13
C ASN A 7 -0.27 9.70 13.30
N ASP A 8 0.11 9.22 12.11
CA ASP A 8 -0.79 8.49 11.22
C ASP A 8 -0.82 6.99 11.53
N ALA A 9 0.10 6.47 12.34
CA ALA A 9 0.30 5.04 12.55
C ALA A 9 -0.97 4.33 13.04
N ALA A 10 -1.71 4.92 13.99
CA ALA A 10 -2.95 4.32 14.50
C ALA A 10 -4.04 4.21 13.41
N ALA A 11 -4.13 5.20 12.53
CA ALA A 11 -5.13 5.24 11.48
C ALA A 11 -4.69 4.49 10.20
N LEU A 12 -3.37 4.32 9.98
CA LEU A 12 -2.81 3.37 9.03
C LEU A 12 -3.09 1.93 9.46
N ALA A 13 -2.88 1.60 10.74
CA ALA A 13 -3.12 0.27 11.28
C ALA A 13 -4.61 -0.13 11.26
N SER A 14 -5.53 0.81 11.41
CA SER A 14 -6.97 0.55 11.36
C SER A 14 -7.56 0.58 9.94
N SER A 15 -6.78 0.98 8.94
CA SER A 15 -7.25 1.03 7.56
C SER A 15 -7.30 -0.36 6.92
N HIS A 16 -8.28 -0.58 6.04
CA HIS A 16 -8.31 -1.77 5.18
C HIS A 16 -7.02 -1.96 4.38
N VAL A 17 -6.44 -0.85 3.92
CA VAL A 17 -5.09 -0.79 3.33
C VAL A 17 -4.42 0.48 3.84
N GLY A 18 -3.37 0.31 4.64
CA GLY A 18 -2.50 1.39 5.12
C GLY A 18 -1.33 1.58 4.16
N ILE A 19 -1.06 2.82 3.74
CA ILE A 19 0.03 3.15 2.82
C ILE A 19 0.94 4.20 3.46
N ALA A 20 2.21 3.85 3.68
CA ALA A 20 3.20 4.76 4.23
C ALA A 20 4.06 5.39 3.12
N MET A 21 4.44 6.65 3.30
CA MET A 21 5.43 7.33 2.45
C MET A 21 6.86 7.00 2.92
N GLY A 22 7.75 6.70 1.98
CA GLY A 22 9.11 6.23 2.27
C GLY A 22 10.02 7.25 2.95
N GLY A 23 9.69 8.55 2.93
CA GLY A 23 10.38 9.55 3.75
C GLY A 23 10.19 9.35 5.26
N GLY A 24 9.18 8.55 5.66
CA GLY A 24 8.76 8.26 7.03
C GLY A 24 9.21 6.90 7.55
N VAL A 25 10.51 6.58 7.44
CA VAL A 25 11.06 5.35 8.02
C VAL A 25 10.85 5.38 9.55
N GLY A 26 10.01 4.49 10.06
CA GLY A 26 9.55 4.46 11.46
C GLY A 26 8.19 3.79 11.61
N ALA A 27 7.46 4.14 12.68
CA ALA A 27 6.20 3.49 13.08
C ALA A 27 5.12 3.42 11.98
N ALA A 28 5.04 4.41 11.08
CA ALA A 28 4.09 4.40 9.96
C ALA A 28 4.38 3.26 8.96
N SER A 29 5.66 3.04 8.64
CA SER A 29 6.08 2.01 7.69
C SER A 29 5.88 0.60 8.27
N GLU A 30 6.10 0.41 9.57
CA GLU A 30 5.93 -0.88 10.25
C GLU A 30 4.48 -1.38 10.27
N VAL A 31 3.52 -0.47 10.41
CA VAL A 31 2.09 -0.84 10.49
C VAL A 31 1.37 -0.79 9.15
N SER A 32 2.01 -0.21 8.12
CA SER A 32 1.42 -0.09 6.78
C SER A 32 1.54 -1.37 5.96
N SER A 33 0.57 -1.63 5.08
CA SER A 33 0.58 -2.75 4.16
C SER A 33 1.45 -2.48 2.92
N ILE A 34 1.64 -1.20 2.57
CA ILE A 34 2.40 -0.76 1.39
C ILE A 34 3.27 0.43 1.79
N VAL A 35 4.54 0.45 1.36
CA VAL A 35 5.47 1.58 1.56
C VAL A 35 5.91 2.16 0.22
N LEU A 36 5.68 3.46 0.01
CA LEU A 36 6.07 4.18 -1.22
C LEU A 36 7.50 4.73 -1.11
N LEU A 37 8.49 3.92 -1.51
CA LEU A 37 9.92 4.23 -1.36
C LEU A 37 10.41 5.46 -2.12
N GLY A 38 9.77 5.81 -3.24
CA GLY A 38 10.19 6.97 -4.04
C GLY A 38 9.71 8.31 -3.50
N ASN A 39 8.99 8.31 -2.36
CA ASN A 39 8.44 9.48 -1.68
C ASN A 39 7.60 10.39 -2.59
N ARG A 40 6.94 9.81 -3.60
CA ARG A 40 6.05 10.52 -4.52
C ARG A 40 4.66 9.93 -4.42
N LEU A 41 3.68 10.79 -4.14
CA LEU A 41 2.28 10.36 -4.05
C LEU A 41 1.76 9.78 -5.37
N SER A 42 2.35 10.14 -6.52
CA SER A 42 2.03 9.56 -7.82
C SER A 42 2.22 8.04 -7.87
N GLN A 43 3.13 7.46 -7.07
CA GLN A 43 3.35 6.01 -7.01
C GLN A 43 2.16 5.26 -6.41
N LEU A 44 1.25 5.96 -5.73
CA LEU A 44 -0.03 5.39 -5.32
C LEU A 44 -0.86 4.95 -6.52
N LEU A 45 -0.83 5.71 -7.61
CA LEU A 45 -1.56 5.37 -8.84
C LEU A 45 -0.97 4.10 -9.46
N ASP A 46 0.37 4.02 -9.53
CA ASP A 46 1.08 2.84 -10.03
C ASP A 46 0.72 1.58 -9.21
N ALA A 47 0.70 1.70 -7.87
CA ALA A 47 0.34 0.60 -6.98
C ALA A 47 -1.13 0.15 -7.16
N LEU A 48 -2.05 1.11 -7.33
CA LEU A 48 -3.46 0.82 -7.60
C LEU A 48 -3.67 0.17 -8.96
N GLU A 49 -2.98 0.64 -10.00
CA GLU A 49 -3.03 0.06 -11.33
C GLU A 49 -2.48 -1.36 -11.33
N LEU A 50 -1.31 -1.57 -10.72
CA LEU A 50 -0.71 -2.89 -10.55
C LEU A 50 -1.65 -3.84 -9.81
N SER A 51 -2.25 -3.41 -8.69
CA SER A 51 -3.23 -4.22 -7.95
C SER A 51 -4.41 -4.66 -8.83
N ARG A 52 -4.95 -3.74 -9.63
CA ARG A 52 -6.07 -4.06 -10.56
C ARG A 52 -5.64 -5.03 -11.64
N LEU A 53 -4.47 -4.86 -12.23
CA LEU A 53 -3.92 -5.76 -13.25
C LEU A 53 -3.69 -7.16 -12.67
N THR A 54 -3.09 -7.25 -11.49
CA THR A 54 -2.88 -8.52 -10.78
C THR A 54 -4.21 -9.20 -10.49
N MET A 55 -5.19 -8.50 -9.94
CA MET A 55 -6.52 -9.08 -9.67
C MET A 55 -7.25 -9.49 -10.94
N LYS A 56 -7.06 -8.78 -12.05
CA LYS A 56 -7.60 -9.17 -13.35
C LYS A 56 -6.96 -10.48 -13.81
N THR A 57 -5.65 -10.62 -13.73
CA THR A 57 -4.94 -11.85 -14.07
C THR A 57 -5.39 -13.03 -13.20
N VAL A 58 -5.52 -12.83 -11.88
CA VAL A 58 -6.05 -13.87 -10.96
C VAL A 58 -7.47 -14.29 -11.35
N LYS A 59 -8.36 -13.34 -11.67
CA LYS A 59 -9.74 -13.66 -12.09
C LYS A 59 -9.80 -14.37 -13.45
N GLN A 60 -8.83 -14.12 -14.32
CA GLN A 60 -8.73 -14.78 -15.62
C GLN A 60 -8.14 -16.20 -15.49
N ASN A 61 -7.31 -16.44 -14.47
CA ASN A 61 -6.68 -17.72 -14.19
C ASN A 61 -7.19 -18.28 -12.85
N PRO A 62 -8.36 -18.93 -12.81
CA PRO A 62 -8.96 -19.43 -11.56
C PRO A 62 -8.07 -20.44 -10.80
N ASP A 63 -7.13 -21.09 -11.49
CA ASP A 63 -6.16 -22.00 -10.86
C ASP A 63 -4.96 -21.30 -10.22
N ALA A 64 -4.79 -19.99 -10.41
CA ALA A 64 -3.68 -19.22 -9.81
C ALA A 64 -3.84 -18.99 -8.29
N SER A 65 -4.98 -19.43 -7.71
CA SER A 65 -5.29 -19.31 -6.27
C SER A 65 -5.12 -20.59 -5.46
N THR A 66 -4.60 -21.68 -6.05
CA THR A 66 -4.23 -22.93 -5.34
C THR A 66 -2.72 -23.11 -5.37
#